data_AF-Q26661-F1
#
_entry.id   AF-Q26661-F1
#
_cell.length_a   1.000
_cell.length_b   1.000
_cell.length_c   1.000
_cell.angle_alpha   90.00
_cell.angle_beta   90.00
_cell.angle_gamma   90.00
#
_symmetry.space_group_name_H-M   'P 1'
#
loop_
_entity.id
_entity.type
_entity.pdbx_description
1 polymer ?
#
loop_
_entity_poly.entity_id
_entity_poly.type
_entity_poly.pdbx_seq_one_letter_code
_entity_poly.pdbx_strand_id
1 'polypeptide(L)'
;IDECASMPCLNGGACIEMVNGYTCQCVAGYTGVICETDIDECASAPCQNGGVCTDTINGYICACVPGFTGSNCETNINECASLPCQNGGLCIDGIAGYTCQCRLGYIGVNCEEVGFCDLEGMWYNECNDQVTITKTSTGMMLGDYMTYNERALGYA
;
A
#
# COMPACT_ATOMS: atom_id res chain seq x y z
N ILE A 1 -4.24 -52.13 32.24
CA ILE A 1 -4.91 -51.95 30.93
C ILE A 1 -4.13 -50.82 30.27
N ASP A 2 -3.85 -50.90 28.97
CA ASP A 2 -3.12 -49.85 28.25
C ASP A 2 -4.15 -49.09 27.41
N GLU A 3 -4.52 -47.91 27.88
CA GLU A 3 -5.48 -47.04 27.23
C GLU A 3 -4.93 -46.45 25.91
N CYS A 4 -3.60 -46.32 25.78
CA CYS A 4 -2.94 -45.83 24.58
C CYS A 4 -2.87 -46.85 23.44
N ALA A 5 -3.09 -48.14 23.70
CA ALA A 5 -3.13 -49.19 22.68
C ALA A 5 -4.18 -48.94 21.56
N SER A 6 -5.21 -48.14 21.86
CA SER A 6 -6.25 -47.73 20.91
C SER A 6 -5.89 -46.52 20.03
N MET A 7 -4.73 -45.90 20.26
CA MET A 7 -4.30 -44.64 19.63
C MET A 7 -5.38 -43.54 19.71
N PRO A 8 -5.81 -43.14 20.91
CA PRO A 8 -6.95 -42.24 21.08
C PRO A 8 -6.64 -40.78 20.68
N CYS A 9 -5.37 -40.37 20.66
CA CYS A 9 -4.96 -39.01 20.31
C CYS A 9 -4.94 -38.80 18.80
N LEU A 10 -5.64 -37.77 18.33
CA LEU A 10 -5.77 -37.40 16.94
C LEU A 10 -4.64 -36.44 16.51
N ASN A 11 -4.57 -36.16 15.20
CA ASN A 11 -3.71 -35.13 14.61
C ASN A 11 -2.22 -35.23 15.00
N GLY A 12 -1.72 -36.46 15.18
CA GLY A 12 -0.33 -36.71 15.55
C GLY A 12 0.01 -36.44 17.01
N GLY A 13 -0.99 -36.22 17.87
CA GLY A 13 -0.80 -36.07 19.31
C GLY A 13 -0.19 -37.32 19.94
N ALA A 14 0.71 -37.12 20.92
CA ALA A 14 1.34 -38.21 21.65
C ALA A 14 0.44 -38.68 22.80
N CYS A 15 0.12 -39.97 22.83
CA CYS A 15 -0.62 -40.56 23.95
C CYS A 15 0.33 -40.86 25.11
N ILE A 16 -0.07 -40.44 26.31
CA ILE A 16 0.65 -40.65 27.56
C ILE A 16 -0.24 -41.46 28.49
N GLU A 17 0.20 -42.67 28.83
CA GLU A 17 -0.49 -43.57 29.76
C GLU A 17 -0.51 -42.96 31.18
N MET A 18 -1.66 -43.05 31.85
CA MET A 18 -1.89 -42.57 33.21
C MET A 18 -2.49 -43.69 34.06
N VAL A 19 -2.55 -43.50 35.39
CA VAL A 19 -3.20 -44.49 36.26
C VAL A 19 -4.71 -44.50 35.99
N ASN A 20 -5.22 -45.59 35.41
CA ASN A 20 -6.62 -45.78 34.99
C ASN A 20 -7.11 -44.75 33.94
N GLY A 21 -6.23 -44.34 33.03
CA GLY A 21 -6.60 -43.40 31.97
C GLY A 21 -5.44 -43.05 31.06
N TYR A 22 -5.62 -42.01 30.24
CA TYR A 22 -4.59 -41.46 29.37
C TYR A 22 -4.72 -39.94 29.29
N THR A 23 -3.69 -39.28 28.79
CA THR A 23 -3.73 -37.88 28.36
C THR A 23 -3.06 -37.74 27.01
N CYS A 24 -3.50 -36.77 26.21
CA CYS A 24 -2.91 -36.49 24.91
C CYS A 24 -2.08 -35.21 24.99
N GLN A 25 -0.81 -35.32 24.58
CA GLN A 25 0.03 -34.18 24.32
C GLN A 25 -0.12 -33.78 22.85
N CYS A 26 -0.85 -32.69 22.61
CA CYS A 26 -1.10 -32.21 21.26
C CYS A 26 0.16 -31.61 20.64
N VAL A 27 0.29 -31.81 19.32
CA VAL A 27 1.27 -31.06 18.53
C VAL A 27 0.82 -29.61 18.42
N ALA A 28 1.76 -28.70 18.16
CA ALA A 28 1.45 -27.29 17.98
C ALA A 28 0.42 -27.11 16.85
N GLY A 29 -0.56 -26.22 17.06
CA GLY A 29 -1.71 -26.03 16.17
C GLY A 29 -2.97 -26.82 16.56
N TYR A 30 -2.89 -27.81 17.46
CA TYR A 30 -4.08 -28.56 17.90
C TYR A 30 -4.35 -28.42 19.39
N THR A 31 -5.63 -28.52 19.75
CA THR A 31 -6.15 -28.48 21.11
C THR A 31 -7.31 -29.48 21.27
N GLY A 32 -7.86 -29.55 22.48
CA GLY A 32 -8.89 -30.52 22.85
C GLY A 32 -8.33 -31.69 23.67
N VAL A 33 -9.24 -32.53 24.18
CA VAL A 33 -8.86 -33.63 25.10
C VAL A 33 -8.05 -34.69 24.37
N ILE A 34 -8.34 -34.90 23.09
CA ILE A 34 -7.68 -35.87 22.23
C ILE A 34 -7.05 -35.20 21.00
N CYS A 35 -6.77 -33.90 21.08
CA CYS A 35 -6.17 -33.10 20.01
C CYS A 35 -7.06 -33.03 18.75
N GLU A 36 -8.38 -33.07 18.93
CA GLU A 36 -9.37 -33.09 17.86
C GLU A 36 -9.64 -31.74 17.21
N THR A 37 -9.28 -30.64 17.88
CA THR A 37 -9.60 -29.28 17.45
C THR A 37 -8.38 -28.60 16.87
N ASP A 38 -8.46 -28.16 15.63
CA ASP A 38 -7.48 -27.24 15.04
C ASP A 38 -7.66 -25.85 15.68
N ILE A 39 -6.55 -25.21 16.03
CA ILE A 39 -6.58 -23.87 16.62
C ILE A 39 -6.81 -22.88 15.48
N ASP A 40 -7.90 -22.12 15.54
CA ASP A 40 -8.15 -21.05 14.57
C ASP A 40 -7.24 -19.85 14.86
N GLU A 41 -6.12 -19.78 14.15
CA GLU A 41 -5.17 -18.67 14.26
C GLU A 41 -5.69 -17.37 13.63
N CYS A 42 -6.78 -17.44 12.86
CA CYS A 42 -7.48 -16.27 12.33
C CYS A 42 -8.46 -15.63 13.32
N ALA A 43 -8.77 -16.29 14.45
CA ALA A 43 -9.75 -15.81 15.44
C ALA A 43 -9.41 -14.43 16.03
N SER A 44 -8.13 -14.05 16.07
CA SER A 44 -7.69 -12.72 16.52
C SER A 44 -7.70 -11.65 15.44
N ALA A 45 -8.17 -11.97 14.22
CA ALA A 45 -8.15 -11.11 13.04
C ALA A 45 -6.76 -10.48 12.78
N PRO A 46 -5.70 -11.29 12.56
CA PRO A 46 -4.34 -10.78 12.42
C PRO A 46 -4.11 -9.98 11.13
N CYS A 47 -4.89 -10.23 10.08
CA CYS A 47 -4.76 -9.54 8.80
C CYS A 47 -5.38 -8.14 8.84
N GLN A 48 -4.56 -7.13 8.59
CA GLN A 48 -4.93 -5.72 8.60
C GLN A 48 -5.40 -5.26 7.22
N ASN A 49 -5.91 -4.02 7.15
CA ASN A 49 -6.23 -3.31 5.89
C ASN A 49 -7.16 -4.09 4.94
N GLY A 50 -8.07 -4.89 5.48
CA GLY A 50 -9.03 -5.68 4.70
C GLY A 50 -8.46 -6.97 4.10
N GLY A 51 -7.26 -7.40 4.51
CA GLY A 51 -6.69 -8.69 4.12
C GLY A 51 -7.56 -9.86 4.56
N VAL A 52 -7.57 -10.93 3.74
CA VAL A 52 -8.31 -12.16 4.02
C VAL A 52 -7.41 -13.13 4.76
N CYS A 53 -7.83 -13.54 5.96
CA CYS A 53 -7.10 -14.53 6.75
C CYS A 53 -7.49 -15.95 6.31
N THR A 54 -6.48 -16.79 6.10
CA THR A 54 -6.64 -18.23 5.91
C THR A 54 -5.91 -18.94 7.05
N ASP A 55 -6.69 -19.70 7.81
CA ASP A 55 -6.19 -20.55 8.88
C ASP A 55 -5.35 -21.70 8.32
N THR A 56 -4.27 -22.05 9.02
CA THR A 56 -3.36 -23.14 8.66
C THR A 56 -2.90 -23.85 9.92
N ILE A 57 -2.38 -25.07 9.83
CA ILE A 57 -1.93 -25.77 11.04
C ILE A 57 -0.81 -24.98 11.73
N ASN A 58 -1.08 -24.52 12.95
CA ASN A 58 -0.15 -23.78 13.81
C ASN A 58 0.31 -22.44 13.21
N GLY A 59 -0.58 -21.75 12.48
CA GLY A 59 -0.29 -20.45 11.90
C GLY A 59 -1.39 -19.95 10.98
N TYR A 60 -1.15 -18.84 10.30
CA TYR A 60 -2.10 -18.27 9.37
C TYR A 60 -1.39 -17.64 8.18
N ILE A 61 -2.16 -17.43 7.10
CA ILE A 61 -1.72 -16.71 5.91
C ILE A 61 -2.68 -15.56 5.65
N CYS A 62 -2.15 -14.35 5.49
CA CYS A 62 -2.92 -13.20 5.05
C CYS A 62 -2.80 -13.00 3.53
N ALA A 63 -3.93 -13.04 2.83
CA ALA A 63 -4.03 -12.61 1.44
C ALA A 63 -4.35 -11.11 1.43
N CYS A 64 -3.36 -10.29 1.08
CA CYS A 64 -3.51 -8.84 1.07
C CYS A 64 -4.33 -8.36 -0.12
N VAL A 65 -5.15 -7.35 0.11
CA VAL A 65 -5.83 -6.61 -0.97
C VAL A 65 -4.79 -5.78 -1.75
N PRO A 66 -5.09 -5.41 -3.02
CA PRO A 66 -4.19 -4.56 -3.80
C PRO A 66 -3.78 -3.29 -3.03
N GLY A 67 -2.50 -2.92 -3.13
CA GLY A 67 -1.93 -1.77 -2.43
C GLY A 67 -1.34 -2.09 -1.05
N PHE A 68 -1.53 -3.29 -0.49
CA PHE A 68 -0.94 -3.65 0.80
C PHE A 68 0.02 -4.83 0.71
N THR A 69 0.99 -4.86 1.63
CA THR A 69 2.00 -5.90 1.76
C THR A 69 2.39 -6.12 3.23
N GLY A 70 3.29 -7.07 3.48
CA GLY A 70 3.65 -7.55 4.82
C GLY A 70 2.89 -8.82 5.20
N SER A 71 3.39 -9.51 6.21
CA SER A 71 2.82 -10.77 6.71
C SER A 71 1.40 -10.63 7.23
N ASN A 72 1.04 -9.42 7.71
CA ASN A 72 -0.28 -9.08 8.21
C ASN A 72 -0.97 -8.02 7.33
N CYS A 73 -0.49 -7.78 6.10
CA CYS A 73 -0.96 -6.71 5.23
C CYS A 73 -0.89 -5.31 5.87
N GLU A 74 0.04 -5.11 6.79
CA GLU A 74 0.18 -3.92 7.62
C GLU A 74 0.81 -2.73 6.88
N THR A 75 1.47 -2.99 5.75
CA THR A 75 2.26 -2.00 5.03
C THR A 75 1.54 -1.57 3.77
N ASN A 76 1.24 -0.27 3.62
CA ASN A 76 0.84 0.29 2.33
C ASN A 76 2.04 0.30 1.37
N ILE A 77 1.85 -0.18 0.15
CA ILE A 77 2.87 -0.21 -0.89
C ILE A 77 3.09 1.24 -1.35
N ASN A 78 4.34 1.70 -1.28
CA ASN A 78 4.68 3.04 -1.76
C ASN A 78 4.82 3.03 -3.29
N GLU A 79 3.76 3.41 -4.01
CA GLU A 79 3.81 3.45 -5.47
C GLU A 79 4.73 4.56 -6.01
N CYS A 80 5.00 5.59 -5.21
CA CYS A 80 5.95 6.65 -5.54
C CYS A 80 7.42 6.21 -5.50
N ALA A 81 7.74 5.02 -4.97
CA ALA A 81 9.12 4.52 -4.90
C ALA A 81 9.79 4.34 -6.28
N SER A 82 8.98 4.16 -7.32
CA SER A 82 9.43 4.07 -8.72
C SER A 82 9.67 5.44 -9.38
N LEU A 83 9.41 6.54 -8.67
CA LEU A 83 9.45 7.92 -9.17
C LEU A 83 8.66 8.12 -10.47
N PRO A 84 7.34 7.81 -10.48
CA PRO A 84 6.55 7.83 -11.71
C PRO A 84 6.30 9.24 -12.25
N CYS A 85 6.26 10.25 -11.38
CA CYS A 85 5.98 11.63 -11.78
C CYS A 85 7.21 12.29 -12.43
N GLN A 86 7.08 12.64 -13.70
CA GLN A 86 8.11 13.27 -14.50
C GLN A 86 8.15 14.79 -14.28
N ASN A 87 9.16 15.44 -14.87
CA ASN A 87 9.27 16.90 -14.93
C ASN A 87 9.18 17.62 -13.56
N GLY A 88 9.62 16.93 -12.50
CA GLY A 88 9.63 17.47 -11.14
C GLY A 88 8.25 17.57 -10.49
N GLY A 89 7.26 16.82 -10.98
CA GLY A 89 5.97 16.63 -10.33
C GLY A 89 6.11 16.00 -8.94
N LEU A 90 5.25 16.39 -8.01
CA LEU A 90 5.19 15.80 -6.68
C LEU A 90 4.36 14.52 -6.76
N CYS A 91 4.98 13.39 -6.40
CA CYS A 91 4.26 12.12 -6.26
C CYS A 91 3.58 12.05 -4.90
N ILE A 92 2.29 11.73 -4.91
CA ILE A 92 1.47 11.51 -3.73
C ILE A 92 1.06 10.04 -3.73
N ASP A 93 1.53 9.31 -2.73
CA ASP A 93 1.21 7.91 -2.51
C ASP A 93 -0.28 7.73 -2.18
N GLY A 94 -0.87 6.64 -2.66
CA GLY A 94 -2.29 6.32 -2.49
C GLY A 94 -2.47 4.89 -2.02
N ILE A 95 -3.63 4.28 -2.34
CA ILE A 95 -3.86 2.85 -2.12
C ILE A 95 -3.91 2.19 -3.49
N ALA A 96 -2.98 1.27 -3.74
CA ALA A 96 -2.85 0.55 -5.01
C ALA A 96 -2.63 1.48 -6.22
N GLY A 97 -2.05 2.66 -5.99
CA GLY A 97 -1.89 3.68 -6.99
C GLY A 97 -1.41 5.00 -6.40
N TYR A 98 -1.02 5.92 -7.26
CA TYR A 98 -0.47 7.23 -6.90
C TYR A 98 -1.16 8.34 -7.67
N THR A 99 -0.95 9.58 -7.23
CA THR A 99 -1.33 10.79 -7.97
C THR A 99 -0.12 11.68 -8.16
N CYS A 100 0.09 12.17 -9.37
CA CYS A 100 1.10 13.18 -9.64
C CYS A 100 0.49 14.57 -9.59
N GLN A 101 1.00 15.42 -8.71
CA GLN A 101 0.74 16.85 -8.74
C GLN A 101 1.80 17.52 -9.63
N CYS A 102 1.38 17.85 -10.85
CA CYS A 102 2.28 18.44 -11.84
C CYS A 102 2.66 19.88 -11.51
N ARG A 103 3.89 20.25 -11.89
CA ARG A 103 4.30 21.64 -11.90
C ARG A 103 3.60 22.39 -13.03
N LEU A 104 3.51 23.71 -12.91
CA LEU A 104 2.97 24.59 -13.94
C LEU A 104 3.59 24.29 -15.31
N GLY A 105 2.73 24.15 -16.33
CA GLY A 105 3.14 23.84 -17.71
C GLY A 105 3.27 22.35 -18.02
N TYR A 106 2.99 21.43 -17.09
CA TYR A 106 2.98 19.99 -17.33
C TYR A 106 1.61 19.38 -17.02
N ILE A 107 1.21 18.41 -17.84
CA ILE A 107 -0.05 17.67 -17.73
C ILE A 107 0.21 16.17 -18.00
N GLY A 108 -0.86 15.38 -17.95
CA GLY A 108 -0.79 13.92 -18.06
C GLY A 108 -0.78 13.26 -16.68
N VAL A 109 -1.02 11.95 -16.65
CA VAL A 109 -1.12 11.18 -15.41
C VAL A 109 0.21 11.19 -14.65
N ASN A 110 1.32 11.25 -15.39
CA ASN A 110 2.68 11.21 -14.88
C ASN A 110 3.42 12.54 -15.11
N CYS A 111 2.72 13.63 -15.43
CA CYS A 111 3.31 14.91 -15.80
C CYS A 111 4.29 14.81 -16.99
N GLU A 112 4.08 13.84 -17.87
CA GLU A 112 4.93 13.49 -19.02
C GLU A 112 4.69 14.38 -20.23
N GLU A 113 3.54 15.06 -20.27
CA GLU A 113 3.17 15.97 -21.34
C GLU A 113 3.41 17.42 -20.92
N VAL A 114 3.79 18.26 -21.87
CA VAL A 114 3.84 19.70 -21.67
C VAL A 114 2.45 20.26 -21.99
N GLY A 115 1.81 20.87 -20.99
CA GLY A 115 0.58 21.63 -21.19
C GLY A 115 0.91 22.93 -21.90
N PHE A 116 0.65 23.01 -23.21
CA PHE A 116 0.84 24.22 -24.02
C PHE A 116 -0.48 24.95 -24.24
N CYS A 117 -0.41 26.28 -24.34
CA CYS A 117 -1.31 27.07 -25.18
C CYS A 117 -0.45 27.91 -26.15
N ASP A 118 -0.73 27.72 -27.46
CA ASP A 118 -0.33 28.40 -28.72
C ASP A 118 1.13 28.59 -29.19
N LEU A 119 1.23 28.70 -30.54
CA LEU A 119 2.41 28.63 -31.43
C LEU A 119 3.32 29.87 -31.44
N GLU A 120 3.03 30.92 -30.64
CA GLU A 120 3.88 32.12 -30.56
C GLU A 120 4.61 32.29 -29.21
N GLY A 121 4.51 31.31 -28.31
CA GLY A 121 5.30 31.26 -27.08
C GLY A 121 4.74 32.07 -25.90
N MET A 122 3.43 32.22 -25.83
CA MET A 122 2.73 32.92 -24.74
C MET A 122 1.87 31.97 -23.92
N TRP A 123 1.88 32.12 -22.60
CA TRP A 123 1.26 31.18 -21.67
C TRP A 123 -0.16 31.62 -21.36
N TYR A 124 -1.15 30.74 -21.46
CA TYR A 124 -2.52 31.01 -21.02
C TYR A 124 -2.95 30.01 -19.96
N ASN A 125 -3.62 30.46 -18.88
CA ASN A 125 -4.41 29.57 -18.02
C ASN A 125 -5.84 29.43 -18.59
N GLU A 126 -6.70 28.60 -17.97
CA GLU A 126 -8.11 28.43 -18.36
C GLU A 126 -8.95 29.73 -18.40
N CYS A 127 -8.39 30.87 -17.95
CA CYS A 127 -9.00 32.19 -18.01
C CYS A 127 -8.51 33.07 -19.17
N ASN A 128 -7.68 32.54 -20.08
CA ASN A 128 -7.17 33.25 -21.27
C ASN A 128 -6.19 34.42 -20.93
N ASP A 129 -5.50 34.35 -19.78
CA ASP A 129 -4.54 35.38 -19.33
C ASP A 129 -3.08 35.04 -19.67
N GLN A 130 -2.30 36.03 -20.13
CA GLN A 130 -0.90 35.86 -20.54
C GLN A 130 0.12 35.81 -19.39
N VAL A 131 0.77 34.67 -19.19
CA VAL A 131 1.93 34.52 -18.30
C VAL A 131 3.23 34.64 -19.11
N THR A 132 4.30 35.17 -18.51
CA THR A 132 5.64 35.22 -19.12
C THR A 132 6.54 34.30 -18.31
N ILE A 133 7.26 33.39 -18.96
CA ILE A 133 8.16 32.46 -18.26
C ILE A 133 9.60 32.60 -18.75
N THR A 134 10.51 32.81 -17.82
CA THR A 134 11.95 32.96 -18.05
C THR A 134 12.70 31.66 -17.74
N LYS A 135 13.49 31.19 -18.70
CA LYS A 135 14.33 29.99 -18.56
C LYS A 135 15.61 30.33 -17.79
N THR A 136 15.82 29.73 -16.62
CA THR A 136 17.08 29.85 -15.86
C THR A 136 18.06 28.73 -16.25
N SER A 137 19.36 28.93 -16.03
CA SER A 137 20.43 27.98 -16.35
C SER A 137 20.37 26.67 -15.53
N THR A 138 19.54 26.62 -14.50
CA THR A 138 19.34 25.46 -13.62
C THR A 138 18.03 24.70 -13.91
N GLY A 139 17.28 25.10 -14.95
CA GLY A 139 16.10 24.35 -15.40
C GLY A 139 14.85 24.54 -14.54
N MET A 140 14.84 25.48 -13.58
CA MET A 140 13.64 25.84 -12.83
C MET A 140 13.01 27.12 -13.39
N MET A 141 11.77 26.99 -13.84
CA MET A 141 10.93 28.09 -14.32
C MET A 141 10.30 28.77 -13.10
N LEU A 142 10.79 29.96 -12.74
CA LEU A 142 10.12 30.87 -11.81
C LEU A 142 9.40 31.91 -12.68
N GLY A 143 8.08 31.83 -12.76
CA GLY A 143 7.28 32.90 -13.35
C GLY A 143 6.90 33.87 -12.24
N ASP A 144 7.44 35.08 -12.27
CA ASP A 144 6.91 36.17 -11.46
C ASP A 144 5.52 36.53 -12.00
N TYR A 145 4.53 36.53 -11.11
CA TYR A 145 3.14 36.85 -11.42
C TYR A 145 2.98 38.37 -11.54
N MET A 146 2.53 38.85 -12.69
CA MET A 146 2.19 40.26 -12.89
C MET A 146 0.74 40.35 -13.38
N THR A 147 -0.13 40.95 -12.57
CA THR A 147 -1.52 41.22 -12.91
C THR A 147 -1.63 42.22 -14.07
N TYR A 148 -2.77 42.23 -14.78
CA TYR A 148 -3.07 43.21 -15.83
C TYR A 148 -2.86 44.66 -15.38
N ASN A 149 -3.20 44.95 -14.12
CA ASN A 149 -3.07 46.28 -13.54
C ASN A 149 -1.60 46.69 -13.32
N GLU A 150 -0.73 45.74 -12.96
CA GLU A 150 0.71 46.00 -12.78
C GLU A 150 1.39 46.26 -14.13
N ARG A 151 0.92 45.62 -15.20
CA ARG A 151 1.40 45.83 -16.58
C ARG A 151 1.05 47.23 -17.11
N ALA A 152 -0.14 47.74 -16.77
CA ALA A 152 -0.57 49.10 -17.14
C ALA A 152 0.26 50.22 -16.48
N LEU A 153 1.04 49.88 -15.44
CA LEU A 153 1.85 50.83 -14.66
C LEU A 153 3.35 50.82 -15.01
N GLY A 154 3.78 49.98 -15.95
CA GLY A 154 5.14 50.03 -16.52
C GLY A 154 6.27 49.58 -15.58
N TYR A 155 5.97 48.79 -14.55
CA TYR A 155 7.00 48.18 -13.71
C TYR A 155 7.60 46.96 -14.44
N ALA A 156 8.89 47.07 -14.75
CA ALA A 156 9.73 45.99 -15.29
C ALA A 156 10.68 45.49 -14.21
#